data_AF-A0A9D6Z7H6-F1
#
_entry.id   AF-A0A9D6Z7H6-F1
#
_cell.length_a   1.000
_cell.length_b   1.000
_cell.length_c   1.000
_cell.angle_alpha   90.00
_cell.angle_beta   90.00
_cell.angle_gamma   90.00
#
_symmetry.space_group_name_H-M   'P 1'
#
loop_
_entity.id
_entity.type
_entity.pdbx_description
1 polymer ?
#
loop_
_entity_poly.entity_id
_entity_poly.type
_entity_poly.pdbx_seq_one_letter_code
_entity_poly.pdbx_strand_id
1 'polypeptide(L)'
;MLKKESLEQYLRGRFGFKATLLTYGAIGKESSKGTYKQYGYGSPVKLTFRIGRTIQSAVLETMSPGPFGHEHMADRAQAILWDYDSYGRLPRHVKALDVGAFTDDQQLISVAEAREFFVLTQWTEGTSYHSDLERLVKGGSLRKLDRERTIALARYLAEIHARKRRDPSLYRRRLRELIGHGECIMGLTDSYPDRYEFISADLLRGIEEACNRWRWRLRGETHRLSQVHGDFHPWNVLFRKGADFSVLDRSRGEWGEPADDVTSMTINYLFFSLCRWGTLKGPLEVLFRLFWDTYVEASRDHAVTESAAPFFAFRGLVLASPVWYPKLPIEVRRTIFRFIEHVLDEPYFDPSRVNEYCRA
;
A
#
# COMPACT_ATOMS: atom_id res chain seq x y z
N MET A 1 5.69 26.21 -15.96
CA MET A 1 4.87 27.39 -16.34
C MET A 1 4.14 26.98 -17.61
N LEU A 2 2.82 27.11 -17.69
CA LEU A 2 2.06 26.64 -18.85
C LEU A 2 2.53 27.34 -20.14
N LYS A 3 2.87 26.56 -21.17
CA LYS A 3 3.24 27.08 -22.49
C LYS A 3 1.99 27.44 -23.27
N LYS A 4 2.00 28.61 -23.92
CA LYS A 4 0.85 29.09 -24.70
C LYS A 4 0.53 28.12 -25.84
N GLU A 5 1.56 27.63 -26.52
CA GLU A 5 1.45 26.71 -27.65
C GLU A 5 0.75 25.40 -27.23
N SER A 6 1.12 24.85 -26.06
CA SER A 6 0.51 23.63 -25.52
C SER A 6 -0.98 23.83 -25.18
N LEU A 7 -1.35 25.00 -24.64
CA LEU A 7 -2.75 25.33 -24.38
C LEU A 7 -3.55 25.49 -25.68
N GLU A 8 -2.98 26.11 -26.71
CA GLU A 8 -3.61 26.23 -28.02
C GLU A 8 -3.83 24.87 -28.68
N GLN A 9 -2.81 24.00 -28.67
CA GLN A 9 -2.90 22.65 -29.21
C GLN A 9 -3.97 21.84 -28.48
N TYR A 10 -3.99 21.90 -27.16
CA TYR A 10 -5.00 21.23 -26.34
C TYR A 10 -6.42 21.71 -26.65
N LEU A 11 -6.65 23.03 -26.70
CA LEU A 11 -7.96 23.58 -27.01
C LEU A 11 -8.44 23.17 -28.41
N ARG A 12 -7.53 23.13 -29.40
CA ARG A 12 -7.85 22.64 -30.75
C ARG A 12 -8.20 21.16 -30.77
N GLY A 13 -7.50 20.33 -30.00
CA GLY A 13 -7.82 18.91 -29.85
C GLY A 13 -9.19 18.70 -29.21
N ARG A 14 -9.48 19.44 -28.13
CA ARG A 14 -10.70 19.24 -27.33
C ARG A 14 -11.96 19.87 -27.91
N PHE A 15 -11.85 21.07 -28.48
CA PHE A 15 -12.96 21.89 -28.96
C PHE A 15 -12.98 22.07 -30.49
N GLY A 16 -12.07 21.38 -31.20
CA GLY A 16 -11.94 21.41 -32.66
C GLY A 16 -10.93 22.46 -33.16
N PHE A 17 -10.41 22.24 -34.37
CA PHE A 17 -9.30 23.00 -34.95
C PHE A 17 -9.51 24.52 -35.06
N LYS A 18 -10.76 24.99 -34.99
CA LYS A 18 -11.13 26.42 -35.01
C LYS A 18 -11.03 27.09 -33.64
N ALA A 19 -10.68 26.36 -32.58
CA ALA A 19 -10.49 26.92 -31.26
C ALA A 19 -9.22 27.80 -31.22
N THR A 20 -9.38 29.04 -30.77
CA THR A 20 -8.28 30.01 -30.63
C THR A 20 -8.22 30.53 -29.20
N LEU A 21 -7.08 30.35 -28.53
CA LEU A 21 -6.83 30.93 -27.22
C LEU A 21 -6.74 32.47 -27.32
N LEU A 22 -7.51 33.17 -26.49
CA LEU A 22 -7.49 34.64 -26.42
C LEU A 22 -6.63 35.12 -25.24
N THR A 23 -6.90 34.61 -24.04
CA THR A 23 -6.17 34.98 -22.82
C THR A 23 -6.08 33.80 -21.86
N TYR A 24 -5.03 33.79 -21.02
CA TYR A 24 -4.91 32.87 -19.89
C TYR A 24 -4.23 33.54 -18.70
N GLY A 25 -4.57 33.14 -17.47
CA GLY A 25 -3.95 33.68 -16.27
C GLY A 25 -4.41 33.03 -14.97
N ALA A 26 -3.55 33.04 -13.96
CA ALA A 26 -3.86 32.52 -12.64
C ALA A 26 -4.99 33.33 -11.97
N ILE A 27 -5.93 32.64 -11.34
CA ILE A 27 -7.04 33.24 -10.58
C ILE A 27 -7.00 32.79 -9.10
N GLY A 28 -7.80 33.39 -8.23
CA GLY A 28 -7.94 32.92 -6.84
C GLY A 28 -6.79 33.29 -5.88
N LYS A 29 -5.92 34.24 -6.24
CA LYS A 29 -4.81 34.71 -5.37
C LYS A 29 -5.26 35.45 -4.09
N GLU A 30 -6.56 35.70 -3.92
CA GLU A 30 -7.11 36.38 -2.74
C GLU A 30 -7.13 35.48 -1.50
N SER A 31 -7.33 34.17 -1.68
CA SER A 31 -7.39 33.23 -0.54
C SER A 31 -6.02 33.00 0.11
N SER A 32 -4.92 33.06 -0.63
CA SER A 32 -3.57 32.93 -0.05
C SER A 32 -3.13 34.14 0.77
N LYS A 33 -3.91 35.24 0.75
CA LYS A 33 -3.72 36.44 1.59
C LYS A 33 -4.76 36.56 2.70
N GLY A 34 -5.63 35.56 2.89
CA GLY A 34 -6.69 35.59 3.88
C GLY A 34 -6.18 35.43 5.32
N THR A 35 -6.82 36.15 6.25
CA THR A 35 -6.49 36.11 7.70
C THR A 35 -6.73 34.72 8.32
N TYR A 36 -7.69 33.94 7.80
CA TYR A 36 -8.14 32.69 8.43
C TYR A 36 -7.78 31.40 7.66
N LYS A 37 -7.67 31.43 6.32
CA LYS A 37 -7.31 30.26 5.50
C LYS A 37 -6.20 30.65 4.54
N GLN A 38 -5.02 30.06 4.72
CA GLN A 38 -3.84 30.35 3.91
C GLN A 38 -3.39 29.16 3.04
N TYR A 39 -3.94 27.96 3.28
CA TYR A 39 -3.59 26.74 2.57
C TYR A 39 -4.60 26.41 1.47
N GLY A 40 -4.09 26.04 0.29
CA GLY A 40 -4.85 25.60 -0.87
C GLY A 40 -4.08 24.56 -1.69
N TYR A 41 -4.80 23.69 -2.38
CA TYR A 41 -4.22 22.52 -3.05
C TYR A 41 -3.73 22.79 -4.48
N GLY A 42 -3.96 23.98 -5.05
CA GLY A 42 -3.71 24.24 -6.46
C GLY A 42 -3.70 25.72 -6.82
N SER A 43 -3.24 26.02 -8.04
CA SER A 43 -3.28 27.35 -8.64
C SER A 43 -4.13 27.32 -9.91
N PRO A 44 -5.44 27.62 -9.81
CA PRO A 44 -6.34 27.59 -10.96
C PRO A 44 -5.95 28.63 -12.01
N VAL A 45 -6.03 28.25 -13.29
CA VAL A 45 -5.74 29.12 -14.43
C VAL A 45 -7.00 29.27 -15.27
N LYS A 46 -7.50 30.51 -15.39
CA LYS A 46 -8.61 30.80 -16.32
C LYS A 46 -8.08 30.83 -17.74
N LEU A 47 -8.77 30.13 -18.65
CA LEU A 47 -8.57 30.17 -20.09
C LEU A 47 -9.78 30.86 -20.72
N THR A 48 -9.56 31.83 -21.60
CA THR A 48 -10.61 32.43 -22.44
C THR A 48 -10.26 32.14 -23.89
N PHE A 49 -11.19 31.54 -24.63
CA PHE A 49 -10.96 31.10 -26.00
C PHE A 49 -12.21 31.27 -26.86
N ARG A 50 -12.02 31.27 -28.18
CA ARG A 50 -13.08 31.43 -29.17
C ARG A 50 -13.25 30.14 -29.97
N ILE A 51 -14.51 29.71 -30.17
CA ILE A 51 -14.90 28.67 -31.13
C ILE A 51 -15.86 29.32 -32.13
N GLY A 52 -15.40 29.54 -33.37
CA GLY A 52 -16.18 30.27 -34.37
C GLY A 52 -16.50 31.70 -33.92
N ARG A 53 -17.77 32.01 -33.65
CA ARG A 53 -18.22 33.32 -33.13
C ARG A 53 -18.41 33.35 -31.61
N THR A 54 -18.37 32.21 -30.95
CA THR A 54 -18.66 32.09 -29.51
C THR A 54 -17.39 32.21 -28.70
N ILE A 55 -17.39 33.08 -27.69
CA ILE A 55 -16.33 33.18 -26.69
C ILE A 55 -16.74 32.36 -25.48
N GLN A 56 -15.84 31.51 -25.00
CA GLN A 56 -16.03 30.66 -23.82
C GLN A 56 -14.89 30.89 -22.83
N SER A 57 -15.13 30.51 -21.58
CA SER A 57 -14.11 30.46 -20.55
C SER A 57 -14.13 29.11 -19.85
N ALA A 58 -12.95 28.61 -19.50
CA ALA A 58 -12.76 27.41 -18.71
C ALA A 58 -11.71 27.69 -17.61
N VAL A 59 -11.70 26.85 -16.58
CA VAL A 59 -10.64 26.86 -15.57
C VAL A 59 -9.86 25.56 -15.69
N LEU A 60 -8.54 25.69 -15.82
CA LEU A 60 -7.61 24.59 -15.73
C LEU A 60 -7.08 24.53 -14.30
N GLU A 61 -7.42 23.45 -13.59
CA GLU A 61 -7.01 23.22 -12.21
C GLU A 61 -5.91 22.16 -12.16
N THR A 62 -4.95 22.35 -11.25
CA THR A 62 -3.90 21.36 -10.96
C THR A 62 -3.79 21.20 -9.45
N MET A 63 -3.32 20.03 -9.04
CA MET A 63 -3.09 19.71 -7.64
C MET A 63 -1.59 19.70 -7.34
N SER A 64 -1.19 20.40 -6.28
CA SER A 64 0.18 20.47 -5.79
C SER A 64 0.45 19.33 -4.82
N PRO A 65 1.68 18.77 -4.78
CA PRO A 65 2.05 17.79 -3.76
C PRO A 65 1.87 18.34 -2.35
N GLY A 66 1.34 17.52 -1.43
CA GLY A 66 1.11 17.92 -0.04
C GLY A 66 0.80 16.75 0.90
N PRO A 67 0.91 16.95 2.24
CA PRO A 67 0.88 15.89 3.26
C PRO A 67 -0.53 15.34 3.59
N PHE A 68 -1.53 15.74 2.79
CA PHE A 68 -2.95 15.47 2.99
C PHE A 68 -3.47 14.38 2.04
N GLY A 69 -2.59 13.48 1.59
CA GLY A 69 -2.94 12.46 0.59
C GLY A 69 -2.75 12.95 -0.84
N HIS A 70 -1.83 13.89 -1.09
CA HIS A 70 -1.51 14.39 -2.44
C HIS A 70 -0.02 14.20 -2.77
N GLU A 71 0.71 13.40 -2.01
CA GLU A 71 2.17 13.29 -2.10
C GLU A 71 2.62 12.68 -3.45
N HIS A 72 1.96 11.62 -3.92
CA HIS A 72 2.24 10.96 -5.19
C HIS A 72 1.36 11.47 -6.33
N MET A 73 1.84 11.27 -7.56
CA MET A 73 1.06 11.60 -8.75
C MET A 73 -0.24 10.79 -8.82
N ALA A 74 -0.21 9.53 -8.40
CA ALA A 74 -1.38 8.66 -8.36
C ALA A 74 -2.50 9.23 -7.47
N ASP A 75 -2.18 9.77 -6.28
CA ASP A 75 -3.20 10.33 -5.39
C ASP A 75 -3.88 11.56 -6.01
N ARG A 76 -3.08 12.41 -6.65
CA ARG A 76 -3.58 13.60 -7.34
C ARG A 76 -4.41 13.23 -8.56
N ALA A 77 -3.99 12.20 -9.31
CA ALA A 77 -4.75 11.67 -10.43
C ALA A 77 -6.10 11.09 -9.96
N GLN A 78 -6.12 10.31 -8.89
CA GLN A 78 -7.35 9.78 -8.28
C GLN A 78 -8.34 10.90 -7.97
N ALA A 79 -7.89 11.95 -7.28
CA ALA A 79 -8.76 13.07 -6.93
C ALA A 79 -9.29 13.82 -8.16
N ILE A 80 -8.43 14.14 -9.13
CA ILE A 80 -8.83 14.85 -10.36
C ILE A 80 -9.79 14.00 -11.22
N LEU A 81 -9.58 12.68 -11.30
CA LEU A 81 -10.48 11.76 -11.99
C LEU A 81 -11.86 11.71 -11.31
N TRP A 82 -11.88 11.71 -9.98
CA TRP A 82 -13.12 11.73 -9.21
C TRP A 82 -13.87 13.05 -9.36
N ASP A 83 -13.16 14.18 -9.38
CA ASP A 83 -13.73 15.50 -9.66
C ASP A 83 -14.43 15.49 -11.02
N TYR A 84 -13.76 14.97 -12.06
CA TYR A 84 -14.33 14.87 -13.40
C TYR A 84 -15.61 14.02 -13.45
N ASP A 85 -15.61 12.86 -12.79
CA ASP A 85 -16.76 11.96 -12.78
C ASP A 85 -17.97 12.52 -12.00
N SER A 86 -17.71 13.25 -10.91
CA SER A 86 -18.74 13.66 -9.94
C SER A 86 -19.30 15.07 -10.15
N TYR A 87 -18.48 16.03 -10.62
CA TYR A 87 -18.85 17.45 -10.69
C TYR A 87 -20.14 17.70 -11.46
N GLY A 88 -20.34 16.99 -12.58
CA GLY A 88 -21.54 17.17 -13.43
C GLY A 88 -22.84 16.62 -12.84
N ARG A 89 -22.77 15.79 -11.78
CA ARG A 89 -23.94 15.11 -11.19
C ARG A 89 -24.60 15.91 -10.06
N LEU A 90 -23.86 16.83 -9.42
CA LEU A 90 -24.38 17.65 -8.33
C LEU A 90 -25.10 18.89 -8.88
N PRO A 91 -26.41 19.11 -8.58
CA PRO A 91 -27.11 20.30 -9.02
C PRO A 91 -26.41 21.59 -8.59
N ARG A 92 -26.33 22.58 -9.49
CA ARG A 92 -25.66 23.87 -9.30
C ARG A 92 -24.13 23.80 -9.14
N HIS A 93 -23.52 22.62 -9.31
CA HIS A 93 -22.08 22.51 -9.44
C HIS A 93 -21.63 22.81 -10.88
N VAL A 94 -20.44 23.36 -11.05
CA VAL A 94 -19.84 23.53 -12.38
C VAL A 94 -19.57 22.17 -13.00
N LYS A 95 -19.74 22.04 -14.32
CA LYS A 95 -19.41 20.80 -15.03
C LYS A 95 -17.91 20.73 -15.29
N ALA A 96 -17.30 19.58 -15.02
CA ALA A 96 -15.97 19.30 -15.53
C ALA A 96 -16.03 19.11 -17.05
N LEU A 97 -15.22 19.85 -17.80
CA LEU A 97 -15.26 19.84 -19.27
C LEU A 97 -14.35 18.77 -19.88
N ASP A 98 -13.32 18.38 -19.15
CA ASP A 98 -12.31 17.40 -19.54
C ASP A 98 -11.49 16.98 -18.31
N VAL A 99 -10.71 15.91 -18.45
CA VAL A 99 -9.70 15.47 -17.47
C VAL A 99 -8.48 14.96 -18.22
N GLY A 100 -7.29 15.18 -17.67
CA GLY A 100 -6.07 14.91 -18.40
C GLY A 100 -4.81 14.93 -17.55
N ALA A 101 -3.68 14.71 -18.21
CA ALA A 101 -2.35 14.76 -17.63
C ALA A 101 -1.43 15.70 -18.43
N PHE A 102 -0.32 16.07 -17.81
CA PHE A 102 0.78 16.75 -18.48
C PHE A 102 1.86 15.73 -18.86
N THR A 103 2.37 15.83 -20.08
CA THR A 103 3.56 15.10 -20.53
C THR A 103 4.84 15.79 -20.05
N ASP A 104 5.98 15.12 -20.19
CA ASP A 104 7.29 15.67 -19.81
C ASP A 104 7.66 16.97 -20.54
N ASP A 105 7.19 17.14 -21.78
CA ASP A 105 7.36 18.37 -22.57
C ASP A 105 6.28 19.44 -22.30
N GLN A 106 5.40 19.19 -21.32
CA GLN A 106 4.29 20.03 -20.85
C GLN A 106 3.10 20.13 -21.80
N GLN A 107 2.90 19.15 -22.68
CA GLN A 107 1.65 19.03 -23.44
C GLN A 107 0.54 18.49 -22.56
N LEU A 108 -0.71 18.84 -22.90
CA LEU A 108 -1.88 18.33 -22.21
C LEU A 108 -2.49 17.19 -23.02
N ILE A 109 -2.70 16.06 -22.37
CA ILE A 109 -3.39 14.91 -22.94
C ILE A 109 -4.71 14.69 -22.21
N SER A 110 -5.81 14.55 -22.95
CA SER A 110 -7.09 14.17 -22.37
C SER A 110 -7.13 12.67 -22.11
N VAL A 111 -7.72 12.29 -20.98
CA VAL A 111 -8.06 10.90 -20.63
C VAL A 111 -9.56 10.73 -20.38
N ALA A 112 -10.38 11.71 -20.78
CA ALA A 112 -11.82 11.72 -20.52
C ALA A 112 -12.61 10.56 -21.17
N GLU A 113 -12.07 9.99 -22.26
CA GLU A 113 -12.66 8.82 -22.92
C GLU A 113 -12.24 7.49 -22.27
N ALA A 114 -11.26 7.51 -21.36
CA ALA A 114 -10.86 6.32 -20.63
C ALA A 114 -12.01 5.81 -19.77
N ARG A 115 -12.28 4.50 -19.88
CA ARG A 115 -13.27 3.82 -19.05
C ARG A 115 -12.63 2.99 -17.94
N GLU A 116 -11.43 2.50 -18.19
CA GLU A 116 -10.65 1.77 -17.22
C GLU A 116 -9.15 1.92 -17.52
N PHE A 117 -8.32 1.84 -16.48
CA PHE A 117 -6.87 1.90 -16.61
C PHE A 117 -6.27 0.49 -16.57
N PHE A 118 -5.17 0.28 -17.29
CA PHE A 118 -4.43 -0.97 -17.27
C PHE A 118 -2.95 -0.73 -17.07
N VAL A 119 -2.28 -1.71 -16.46
CA VAL A 119 -0.82 -1.78 -16.40
C VAL A 119 -0.37 -2.99 -17.22
N LEU A 120 0.63 -2.80 -18.09
CA LEU A 120 1.26 -3.88 -18.84
C LEU A 120 2.64 -4.13 -18.23
N THR A 121 2.80 -5.29 -17.59
CA THR A 121 4.07 -5.70 -16.96
C THR A 121 4.82 -6.71 -17.82
N GLN A 122 6.15 -6.74 -17.67
CA GLN A 122 6.97 -7.77 -18.30
C GLN A 122 6.60 -9.17 -17.78
N TRP A 123 6.59 -10.17 -18.66
CA TRP A 123 6.46 -11.59 -18.28
C TRP A 123 7.74 -12.09 -17.58
N THR A 124 7.57 -12.88 -16.52
CA THR A 124 8.69 -13.56 -15.85
C THR A 124 8.34 -15.03 -15.59
N GLU A 125 9.29 -15.93 -15.88
CA GLU A 125 9.16 -17.34 -15.56
C GLU A 125 9.52 -17.61 -14.09
N GLY A 126 9.03 -18.72 -13.52
CA GLY A 126 9.44 -19.19 -12.20
C GLY A 126 8.35 -20.00 -11.50
N THR A 127 8.73 -20.66 -10.40
CA THR A 127 7.81 -21.40 -9.53
C THR A 127 7.52 -20.57 -8.28
N SER A 128 6.24 -20.45 -7.93
CA SER A 128 5.82 -19.72 -6.72
C SER A 128 6.44 -20.31 -5.45
N TYR A 129 6.94 -19.46 -4.55
CA TYR A 129 7.46 -19.90 -3.26
C TYR A 129 6.39 -20.59 -2.40
N HIS A 130 5.11 -20.25 -2.60
CA HIS A 130 3.99 -20.95 -1.98
C HIS A 130 4.06 -22.47 -2.19
N SER A 131 4.46 -22.94 -3.37
CA SER A 131 4.57 -24.37 -3.69
C SER A 131 5.62 -25.09 -2.82
N ASP A 132 6.69 -24.41 -2.42
CA ASP A 132 7.67 -24.97 -1.49
C ASP A 132 7.07 -25.19 -0.10
N LEU A 133 6.28 -24.21 0.38
CA LEU A 133 5.64 -24.29 1.69
C LEU A 133 4.53 -25.35 1.70
N GLU A 134 3.74 -25.42 0.64
CA GLU A 134 2.69 -26.41 0.49
C GLU A 134 3.26 -27.84 0.52
N ARG A 135 4.39 -28.06 -0.15
CA ARG A 135 5.11 -29.35 -0.10
C ARG A 135 5.55 -29.72 1.32
N LEU A 136 6.07 -28.77 2.10
CA LEU A 136 6.41 -29.01 3.51
C LEU A 136 5.17 -29.35 4.34
N VAL A 137 4.05 -28.66 4.08
CA VAL A 137 2.76 -28.95 4.72
C VAL A 137 2.18 -30.30 4.32
N LYS A 138 2.52 -30.83 3.14
CA LYS A 138 2.12 -32.19 2.71
C LYS A 138 3.04 -33.30 3.26
N GLY A 139 4.02 -32.95 4.09
CA GLY A 139 4.94 -33.90 4.73
C GLY A 139 6.27 -34.09 4.00
N GLY A 140 6.60 -33.23 3.02
CA GLY A 140 7.92 -33.21 2.41
C GLY A 140 9.02 -32.89 3.42
N SER A 141 10.19 -33.52 3.26
CA SER A 141 11.35 -33.23 4.10
C SER A 141 11.93 -31.83 3.82
N LEU A 142 12.57 -31.25 4.83
CA LEU A 142 13.30 -29.99 4.68
C LEU A 142 14.54 -30.22 3.82
N ARG A 143 14.62 -29.54 2.67
CA ARG A 143 15.74 -29.63 1.74
C ARG A 143 16.77 -28.55 2.05
N LYS A 144 18.02 -28.76 1.60
CA LYS A 144 19.04 -27.71 1.58
C LYS A 144 18.56 -26.46 0.83
N LEU A 145 17.90 -26.66 -0.31
CA LEU A 145 17.36 -25.58 -1.14
C LEU A 145 16.34 -24.71 -0.41
N ASP A 146 15.52 -25.27 0.49
CA ASP A 146 14.52 -24.48 1.24
C ASP A 146 15.22 -23.47 2.17
N ARG A 147 16.36 -23.87 2.75
CA ARG A 147 17.19 -23.00 3.58
C ARG A 147 17.89 -21.92 2.74
N GLU A 148 18.47 -22.32 1.60
CA GLU A 148 19.13 -21.40 0.66
C GLU A 148 18.16 -20.33 0.16
N ARG A 149 16.92 -20.72 -0.19
CA ARG A 149 15.85 -19.79 -0.59
C ARG A 149 15.45 -18.84 0.54
N THR A 150 15.24 -19.36 1.75
CA THR A 150 14.88 -18.55 2.93
C THR A 150 15.96 -17.51 3.23
N ILE A 151 17.23 -17.90 3.17
CA ILE A 151 18.38 -16.99 3.35
C ILE A 151 18.39 -15.91 2.25
N ALA A 152 18.18 -16.30 1.00
CA ALA A 152 18.15 -15.36 -0.13
C ALA A 152 17.03 -14.33 0.02
N LEU A 153 15.83 -14.74 0.44
CA LEU A 153 14.71 -13.82 0.67
C LEU A 153 14.99 -12.84 1.81
N ALA A 154 15.53 -13.33 2.94
CA ALA A 154 15.87 -12.47 4.08
C ALA A 154 16.98 -11.47 3.74
N ARG A 155 18.02 -11.90 3.01
CA ARG A 155 19.11 -11.03 2.55
C ARG A 155 18.64 -10.00 1.52
N TYR A 156 17.75 -10.39 0.62
CA TYR A 156 17.13 -9.46 -0.32
C TYR A 156 16.37 -8.35 0.40
N LEU A 157 15.56 -8.70 1.43
CA LEU A 157 14.91 -7.68 2.25
C LEU A 157 15.92 -6.77 2.95
N ALA A 158 16.98 -7.32 3.53
CA ALA A 158 18.03 -6.51 4.15
C ALA A 158 18.69 -5.54 3.15
N GLU A 159 18.94 -5.98 1.91
CA GLU A 159 19.48 -5.15 0.84
C GLU A 159 18.54 -3.98 0.48
N ILE A 160 17.26 -4.26 0.19
CA ILE A 160 16.33 -3.19 -0.19
C ILE A 160 16.05 -2.26 1.00
N HIS A 161 15.94 -2.80 2.22
CA HIS A 161 15.66 -2.00 3.42
C HIS A 161 16.81 -1.08 3.82
N ALA A 162 18.06 -1.37 3.39
CA ALA A 162 19.21 -0.49 3.61
C ALA A 162 19.06 0.84 2.86
N ARG A 163 18.26 0.92 1.80
CA ARG A 163 17.94 2.16 1.12
C ARG A 163 16.94 2.97 1.95
N LYS A 164 17.42 4.03 2.61
CA LYS A 164 16.61 4.93 3.44
C LYS A 164 16.16 6.19 2.70
N ARG A 165 15.04 6.76 3.14
CA ARG A 165 14.56 8.08 2.68
C ARG A 165 14.22 8.96 3.88
N ARG A 166 14.67 10.22 3.85
CA ARG A 166 14.34 11.21 4.88
C ARG A 166 13.07 11.95 4.47
N ASP A 167 11.92 11.42 4.90
CA ASP A 167 10.62 12.03 4.63
C ASP A 167 9.64 11.73 5.78
N PRO A 168 9.67 12.53 6.87
CA PRO A 168 8.80 12.34 8.03
C PRO A 168 7.30 12.32 7.70
N SER A 169 6.88 13.09 6.70
CA SER A 169 5.49 13.17 6.26
C SER A 169 5.07 11.86 5.60
N LEU A 170 5.91 11.33 4.72
CA LEU A 170 5.67 10.05 4.06
C LEU A 170 5.62 8.90 5.07
N TYR A 171 6.56 8.81 6.02
CA TYR A 171 6.52 7.76 7.05
C TYR A 171 5.20 7.78 7.84
N ARG A 172 4.78 8.97 8.29
CA ARG A 172 3.49 9.12 8.99
C ARG A 172 2.30 8.77 8.11
N ARG A 173 2.36 9.05 6.81
CA ARG A 173 1.36 8.62 5.83
C ARG A 173 1.30 7.10 5.75
N ARG A 174 2.43 6.41 5.62
CA ARG A 174 2.48 4.93 5.55
C ARG A 174 1.86 4.27 6.78
N LEU A 175 2.13 4.83 7.97
CA LEU A 175 1.47 4.39 9.20
C LEU A 175 -0.05 4.66 9.20
N ARG A 176 -0.51 5.80 8.64
CA ARG A 176 -1.96 6.03 8.47
C ARG A 176 -2.58 5.03 7.51
N GLU A 177 -1.91 4.71 6.40
CA GLU A 177 -2.41 3.77 5.40
C GLU A 177 -2.48 2.34 5.95
N LEU A 178 -1.53 1.91 6.79
CA LEU A 178 -1.63 0.63 7.50
C LEU A 178 -2.93 0.50 8.31
N ILE A 179 -3.36 1.59 8.95
CA ILE A 179 -4.60 1.58 9.72
C ILE A 179 -5.82 1.76 8.81
N GLY A 180 -5.88 2.87 8.08
CA GLY A 180 -7.12 3.36 7.46
C GLY A 180 -7.28 3.11 5.96
N HIS A 181 -6.33 2.49 5.27
CA HIS A 181 -6.53 2.17 3.86
C HIS A 181 -7.54 1.03 3.70
N GLY A 182 -8.35 1.08 2.64
CA GLY A 182 -9.40 0.09 2.34
C GLY A 182 -8.89 -1.33 2.03
N GLU A 183 -7.58 -1.51 1.95
CA GLU A 183 -6.92 -2.82 1.78
C GLU A 183 -5.96 -3.14 2.94
N CYS A 184 -6.04 -2.38 4.03
CA CYS A 184 -5.28 -2.57 5.26
C CYS A 184 -6.26 -2.74 6.43
N ILE A 185 -5.86 -2.48 7.68
CA ILE A 185 -6.59 -2.93 8.87
C ILE A 185 -8.10 -2.58 8.85
N MET A 186 -8.48 -1.32 8.66
CA MET A 186 -9.91 -0.92 8.64
C MET A 186 -10.66 -1.52 7.45
N GLY A 187 -10.04 -1.55 6.26
CA GLY A 187 -10.65 -2.22 5.11
C GLY A 187 -10.81 -3.73 5.28
N LEU A 188 -9.88 -4.36 6.01
CA LEU A 188 -10.00 -5.76 6.38
C LEU A 188 -11.15 -5.96 7.34
N THR A 189 -11.20 -5.24 8.46
CA THR A 189 -12.25 -5.41 9.47
C THR A 189 -13.63 -5.12 8.89
N ASP A 190 -13.78 -4.11 8.03
CA ASP A 190 -15.02 -3.81 7.29
C ASP A 190 -15.45 -4.95 6.35
N SER A 191 -14.51 -5.79 5.89
CA SER A 191 -14.81 -6.93 5.02
C SER A 191 -15.28 -8.20 5.77
N TYR A 192 -15.15 -8.24 7.10
CA TYR A 192 -15.65 -9.36 7.89
C TYR A 192 -17.18 -9.28 8.01
N PRO A 193 -17.90 -10.42 8.02
CA PRO A 193 -19.32 -10.43 8.39
C PRO A 193 -19.53 -9.85 9.80
N ASP A 194 -20.69 -9.22 10.05
CA ASP A 194 -21.07 -8.65 11.35
C ASP A 194 -20.79 -9.59 12.54
N ARG A 195 -20.96 -10.90 12.30
CA ARG A 195 -20.51 -11.95 13.19
C ARG A 195 -20.09 -13.19 12.40
N TYR A 196 -18.95 -13.75 12.76
CA TYR A 196 -18.48 -15.05 12.26
C TYR A 196 -17.91 -15.88 13.40
N GLU A 197 -18.66 -16.88 13.87
CA GLU A 197 -18.27 -17.72 15.01
C GLU A 197 -17.97 -16.88 16.27
N PHE A 198 -16.70 -16.83 16.70
CA PHE A 198 -16.23 -16.03 17.84
C PHE A 198 -15.85 -14.59 17.46
N ILE A 199 -15.74 -14.29 16.16
CA ILE A 199 -15.31 -12.99 15.65
C ILE A 199 -16.51 -12.05 15.69
N SER A 200 -16.42 -11.04 16.55
CA SER A 200 -17.44 -10.01 16.76
C SER A 200 -16.91 -8.63 16.38
N ALA A 201 -17.83 -7.68 16.16
CA ALA A 201 -17.48 -6.27 15.97
C ALA A 201 -16.63 -5.71 17.12
N ASP A 202 -16.92 -6.09 18.38
CA ASP A 202 -16.12 -5.65 19.54
C ASP A 202 -14.67 -6.18 19.49
N LEU A 203 -14.47 -7.42 19.03
CA LEU A 203 -13.14 -7.99 18.84
C LEU A 203 -12.35 -7.23 17.76
N LEU A 204 -12.99 -6.99 16.62
CA LEU A 204 -12.36 -6.25 15.51
C LEU A 204 -12.04 -4.80 15.91
N ARG A 205 -12.96 -4.11 16.61
CA ARG A 205 -12.71 -2.77 17.17
C ARG A 205 -11.52 -2.77 18.13
N GLY A 206 -11.42 -3.77 19.01
CA GLY A 206 -10.30 -3.89 19.95
C GLY A 206 -8.94 -3.97 19.25
N ILE A 207 -8.87 -4.72 18.14
CA ILE A 207 -7.67 -4.82 17.29
C ILE A 207 -7.35 -3.47 16.62
N GLU A 208 -8.35 -2.78 16.07
CA GLU A 208 -8.16 -1.44 15.47
C GLU A 208 -7.62 -0.43 16.48
N GLU A 209 -8.21 -0.38 17.69
CA GLU A 209 -7.79 0.50 18.77
C GLU A 209 -6.34 0.22 19.19
N ALA A 210 -5.98 -1.06 19.33
CA ALA A 210 -4.62 -1.47 19.65
C ALA A 210 -3.62 -1.07 18.54
N CYS A 211 -3.95 -1.32 17.27
CA CYS A 211 -3.14 -0.91 16.13
C CYS A 211 -2.99 0.63 16.05
N ASN A 212 -4.03 1.40 16.40
CA ASN A 212 -3.93 2.86 16.45
C ASN A 212 -3.00 3.34 17.58
N ARG A 213 -3.01 2.69 18.76
CA ARG A 213 -2.02 2.96 19.82
C ARG A 213 -0.59 2.72 19.32
N TRP A 214 -0.37 1.60 18.63
CA TRP A 214 0.91 1.30 17.98
C TRP A 214 1.30 2.34 16.94
N ARG A 215 0.37 2.81 16.11
CA ARG A 215 0.61 3.86 15.13
C ARG A 215 1.07 5.16 15.80
N TRP A 216 0.55 5.52 16.98
CA TRP A 216 1.05 6.66 17.75
C TRP A 216 2.44 6.43 18.33
N ARG A 217 2.73 5.22 18.81
CA ARG A 217 4.07 4.83 19.27
C ARG A 217 5.12 4.95 18.16
N LEU A 218 4.82 4.43 16.98
CA LEU A 218 5.75 4.45 15.84
C LEU A 218 5.85 5.82 15.16
N ARG A 219 4.89 6.74 15.36
CA ARG A 219 4.79 8.02 14.63
C ARG A 219 6.08 8.86 14.60
N GLY A 220 6.92 8.74 15.62
CA GLY A 220 8.20 9.45 15.76
C GLY A 220 9.36 8.81 14.99
N GLU A 221 9.27 7.53 14.65
CA GLU A 221 10.35 6.68 14.13
C GLU A 221 10.64 6.89 12.64
N THR A 222 10.60 8.15 12.20
CA THR A 222 10.70 8.56 10.80
C THR A 222 12.02 8.17 10.11
N HIS A 223 13.06 7.88 10.90
CA HIS A 223 14.34 7.37 10.40
C HIS A 223 14.24 5.93 9.85
N ARG A 224 13.17 5.20 10.19
CA ARG A 224 12.92 3.83 9.76
C ARG A 224 12.41 3.74 8.31
N LEU A 225 11.97 4.85 7.71
CA LEU A 225 11.47 4.89 6.34
C LEU A 225 12.49 4.32 5.35
N SER A 226 12.18 3.13 4.85
CA SER A 226 13.01 2.32 3.95
C SER A 226 12.30 2.06 2.64
N GLN A 227 13.07 1.74 1.62
CA GLN A 227 12.52 1.07 0.45
C GLN A 227 11.95 -0.28 0.91
N VAL A 228 10.72 -0.60 0.52
CA VAL A 228 10.04 -1.87 0.85
C VAL A 228 9.37 -2.45 -0.39
N HIS A 229 9.04 -3.73 -0.37
CA HIS A 229 8.09 -4.33 -1.29
C HIS A 229 6.64 -3.95 -0.91
N GLY A 230 6.32 -4.00 0.38
CA GLY A 230 4.99 -3.69 0.94
C GLY A 230 3.99 -4.85 0.87
N ASP A 231 4.34 -5.97 0.23
CA ASP A 231 3.49 -7.16 0.13
C ASP A 231 4.30 -8.44 -0.12
N PHE A 232 5.42 -8.57 0.59
CA PHE A 232 6.40 -9.63 0.37
C PHE A 232 5.96 -10.98 0.97
N HIS A 233 5.06 -11.67 0.30
CA HIS A 233 4.54 -12.98 0.73
C HIS A 233 4.80 -14.10 -0.31
N PRO A 234 4.65 -15.39 0.04
CA PRO A 234 5.06 -16.50 -0.82
C PRO A 234 4.46 -16.55 -2.23
N TRP A 235 3.25 -16.01 -2.44
CA TRP A 235 2.63 -15.94 -3.77
C TRP A 235 3.24 -14.87 -4.69
N ASN A 236 3.91 -13.85 -4.13
CA ASN A 236 4.54 -12.76 -4.87
C ASN A 236 6.02 -13.02 -5.17
N VAL A 237 6.50 -14.23 -4.89
CA VAL A 237 7.89 -14.63 -5.11
C VAL A 237 7.92 -15.81 -6.08
N LEU A 238 8.61 -15.63 -7.21
CA LEU A 238 8.81 -16.66 -8.21
C LEU A 238 10.27 -17.08 -8.27
N PHE A 239 10.59 -18.28 -7.80
CA PHE A 239 11.92 -18.84 -7.93
C PHE A 239 12.16 -19.39 -9.34
N ARG A 240 13.20 -18.88 -10.00
CA ARG A 240 13.60 -19.32 -11.34
C ARG A 240 14.47 -20.57 -11.26
N LYS A 241 15.68 -20.43 -10.71
CA LYS A 241 16.63 -21.54 -10.54
C LYS A 241 17.36 -21.41 -9.21
N GLY A 242 17.39 -22.49 -8.43
CA GLY A 242 18.00 -22.46 -7.11
C GLY A 242 17.34 -21.40 -6.23
N ALA A 243 18.15 -20.48 -5.69
CA ALA A 243 17.72 -19.37 -4.85
C ALA A 243 17.56 -18.03 -5.60
N ASP A 244 17.70 -18.02 -6.93
CA ASP A 244 17.42 -16.85 -7.76
C ASP A 244 15.91 -16.70 -8.00
N PHE A 245 15.38 -15.50 -7.83
CA PHE A 245 13.94 -15.22 -7.86
C PHE A 245 13.59 -13.85 -8.45
N SER A 246 12.35 -13.74 -8.90
CA SER A 246 11.67 -12.49 -9.22
C SER A 246 10.61 -12.20 -8.16
N VAL A 247 10.34 -10.91 -7.92
CA VAL A 247 9.22 -10.45 -7.09
C VAL A 247 8.12 -9.85 -7.96
N LEU A 248 6.87 -9.99 -7.52
CA LEU A 248 5.67 -9.51 -8.20
C LEU A 248 4.86 -8.61 -7.28
N ASP A 249 4.00 -7.79 -7.86
CA ASP A 249 2.96 -7.04 -7.14
C ASP A 249 3.48 -6.16 -5.98
N ARG A 250 4.13 -5.06 -6.36
CA ARG A 250 4.56 -3.99 -5.45
C ARG A 250 3.52 -2.86 -5.36
N SER A 251 2.23 -3.20 -5.45
CA SER A 251 1.12 -2.24 -5.59
C SER A 251 0.96 -1.29 -4.40
N ARG A 252 1.44 -1.67 -3.22
CA ARG A 252 1.34 -0.86 -1.99
C ARG A 252 2.33 0.29 -1.91
N GLY A 253 3.20 0.46 -2.91
CA GLY A 253 4.14 1.58 -3.00
C GLY A 253 5.54 1.25 -2.49
N GLU A 254 6.47 2.17 -2.73
CA GLU A 254 7.90 1.86 -2.65
C GLU A 254 8.58 2.16 -1.30
N TRP A 255 7.97 2.98 -0.43
CA TRP A 255 8.55 3.39 0.84
C TRP A 255 7.65 2.99 2.01
N GLY A 256 8.24 2.49 3.09
CA GLY A 256 7.49 1.99 4.24
C GLY A 256 8.38 1.60 5.41
N GLU A 257 7.78 0.84 6.32
CA GLU A 257 8.44 0.27 7.49
C GLU A 257 8.95 -1.13 7.16
N PRO A 258 10.25 -1.43 7.34
CA PRO A 258 10.83 -2.77 7.13
C PRO A 258 10.06 -3.94 7.74
N ALA A 259 9.42 -3.71 8.89
CA ALA A 259 8.63 -4.73 9.57
C ALA A 259 7.45 -5.25 8.72
N ASP A 260 6.95 -4.48 7.76
CA ASP A 260 5.89 -4.91 6.85
C ASP A 260 6.30 -6.15 6.05
N ASP A 261 7.43 -6.09 5.34
CA ASP A 261 7.89 -7.20 4.51
C ASP A 261 8.35 -8.41 5.33
N VAL A 262 9.02 -8.17 6.46
CA VAL A 262 9.51 -9.23 7.34
C VAL A 262 8.32 -10.01 7.93
N THR A 263 7.30 -9.32 8.42
CA THR A 263 6.11 -9.97 8.99
C THR A 263 5.25 -10.62 7.91
N SER A 264 5.13 -10.02 6.72
CA SER A 264 4.40 -10.59 5.58
C SER A 264 4.94 -11.96 5.15
N MET A 265 6.26 -12.12 5.12
CA MET A 265 6.86 -13.43 4.83
C MET A 265 6.76 -14.38 6.03
N THR A 266 7.15 -13.92 7.22
CA THR A 266 7.34 -14.82 8.37
C THR A 266 6.03 -15.36 8.96
N ILE A 267 4.94 -14.58 8.92
CA ILE A 267 3.63 -15.05 9.35
C ILE A 267 3.14 -16.24 8.52
N ASN A 268 3.59 -16.35 7.26
CA ASN A 268 3.21 -17.47 6.41
C ASN A 268 3.84 -18.79 6.89
N TYR A 269 5.06 -18.79 7.40
CA TYR A 269 5.63 -20.00 8.03
C TYR A 269 4.80 -20.44 9.24
N LEU A 270 4.37 -19.49 10.07
CA LEU A 270 3.45 -19.75 11.19
C LEU A 270 2.13 -20.33 10.68
N PHE A 271 1.47 -19.64 9.75
CA PHE A 271 0.18 -20.04 9.18
C PHE A 271 0.20 -21.46 8.60
N PHE A 272 1.15 -21.78 7.73
CA PHE A 272 1.29 -23.12 7.16
C PHE A 272 1.53 -24.18 8.24
N SER A 273 2.24 -23.83 9.32
CA SER A 273 2.49 -24.73 10.44
C SER A 273 1.24 -24.94 11.29
N LEU A 274 0.46 -23.89 11.55
CA LEU A 274 -0.83 -23.97 12.23
C LEU A 274 -1.80 -24.86 11.45
N CYS A 275 -1.89 -24.70 10.13
CA CYS A 275 -2.75 -25.52 9.27
C CYS A 275 -2.42 -27.02 9.33
N ARG A 276 -1.16 -27.39 9.58
CA ARG A 276 -0.74 -28.80 9.66
C ARG A 276 -0.75 -29.36 11.08
N TRP A 277 -0.34 -28.55 12.06
CA TRP A 277 0.05 -29.05 13.38
C TRP A 277 -0.55 -28.26 14.54
N GLY A 278 -1.27 -27.16 14.29
CA GLY A 278 -1.84 -26.28 15.32
C GLY A 278 -0.81 -25.45 16.11
N THR A 279 0.48 -25.57 15.79
CA THR A 279 1.58 -24.85 16.45
C THR A 279 2.77 -24.76 15.49
N LEU A 280 3.63 -23.75 15.64
CA LEU A 280 4.85 -23.64 14.85
C LEU A 280 5.83 -24.74 15.26
N LYS A 281 6.08 -25.70 14.37
CA LYS A 281 7.07 -26.76 14.57
C LYS A 281 7.67 -27.31 13.27
N GLY A 282 8.72 -28.12 13.41
CA GLY A 282 9.30 -28.90 12.31
C GLY A 282 9.97 -28.01 11.25
N PRO A 283 9.92 -28.38 9.96
CA PRO A 283 10.54 -27.61 8.87
C PRO A 283 10.18 -26.13 8.86
N LEU A 284 8.92 -25.79 9.15
CA LEU A 284 8.44 -24.40 9.11
C LEU A 284 8.97 -23.56 10.28
N GLU A 285 9.15 -24.15 11.46
CA GLU A 285 9.83 -23.47 12.58
C GLU A 285 11.29 -23.16 12.23
N VAL A 286 11.96 -24.11 11.58
CA VAL A 286 13.34 -23.92 11.14
C VAL A 286 13.45 -22.77 10.14
N LEU A 287 12.55 -22.69 9.16
CA LEU A 287 12.55 -21.59 8.18
C LEU A 287 12.17 -20.25 8.83
N PHE A 288 11.20 -20.25 9.75
CA PHE A 288 10.80 -19.06 10.50
C PHE A 288 11.98 -18.45 11.26
N ARG A 289 12.66 -19.25 12.10
CA ARG A 289 13.83 -18.80 12.88
C ARG A 289 14.97 -18.36 11.96
N LEU A 290 15.28 -19.17 10.93
CA LEU A 290 16.34 -18.86 9.97
C LEU A 290 16.10 -17.53 9.25
N PHE A 291 14.86 -17.20 8.89
CA PHE A 291 14.54 -15.93 8.25
C PHE A 291 14.82 -14.74 9.16
N TRP A 292 14.33 -14.80 10.41
CA TRP A 292 14.56 -13.74 11.41
C TRP A 292 16.04 -13.55 11.71
N ASP A 293 16.75 -14.64 12.00
CA ASP A 293 18.18 -14.62 12.30
C ASP A 293 18.98 -14.02 11.13
N THR A 294 18.72 -14.50 9.91
CA THR A 294 19.41 -14.02 8.70
C THR A 294 19.10 -12.55 8.44
N TYR A 295 17.85 -12.12 8.58
CA TYR A 295 17.45 -10.74 8.33
C TYR A 295 18.11 -9.79 9.32
N VAL A 296 18.05 -10.09 10.62
CA VAL A 296 18.65 -9.25 11.67
C VAL A 296 20.17 -9.21 11.53
N GLU A 297 20.81 -10.35 11.24
CA GLU A 297 22.27 -10.40 11.01
C GLU A 297 22.67 -9.53 9.81
N ALA A 298 21.97 -9.65 8.68
CA ALA A 298 22.32 -8.95 7.45
C ALA A 298 21.99 -7.45 7.51
N SER A 299 20.84 -7.08 8.08
CA SER A 299 20.37 -5.69 8.14
C SER A 299 20.94 -4.89 9.32
N ARG A 300 21.33 -5.57 10.40
CA ARG A 300 21.63 -4.99 11.72
C ARG A 300 20.45 -4.22 12.34
N ASP A 301 19.24 -4.34 11.79
CA ASP A 301 18.03 -3.68 12.30
C ASP A 301 17.40 -4.52 13.41
N HIS A 302 17.93 -4.41 14.62
CA HIS A 302 17.35 -5.05 15.79
C HIS A 302 15.98 -4.47 16.18
N ALA A 303 15.71 -3.20 15.83
CA ALA A 303 14.47 -2.51 16.17
C ALA A 303 13.27 -2.89 15.27
N VAL A 304 13.47 -3.75 14.26
CA VAL A 304 12.37 -4.28 13.44
C VAL A 304 11.31 -5.01 14.29
N THR A 305 11.74 -5.68 15.36
CA THR A 305 10.86 -6.39 16.31
C THR A 305 10.01 -5.43 17.13
N GLU A 306 10.51 -4.22 17.39
CA GLU A 306 9.79 -3.16 18.09
C GLU A 306 8.70 -2.51 17.22
N SER A 307 8.67 -2.80 15.92
CA SER A 307 7.67 -2.28 14.98
C SER A 307 6.72 -3.35 14.44
N ALA A 308 6.98 -4.64 14.69
CA ALA A 308 6.34 -5.76 14.00
C ALA A 308 4.85 -5.97 14.33
N ALA A 309 4.43 -5.68 15.56
CA ALA A 309 3.10 -6.02 16.06
C ALA A 309 1.91 -5.57 15.18
N PRO A 310 1.77 -4.29 14.78
CA PRO A 310 0.65 -3.87 13.94
C PRO A 310 0.68 -4.47 12.53
N PHE A 311 1.86 -4.85 12.02
CA PHE A 311 1.97 -5.54 10.73
C PHE A 311 1.58 -7.01 10.86
N PHE A 312 1.98 -7.70 11.93
CA PHE A 312 1.45 -9.03 12.24
C PHE A 312 -0.06 -9.03 12.42
N ALA A 313 -0.63 -8.01 13.07
CA ALA A 313 -2.07 -7.84 13.19
C ALA A 313 -2.74 -7.72 11.81
N PHE A 314 -2.22 -6.84 10.96
CA PHE A 314 -2.69 -6.69 9.58
C PHE A 314 -2.64 -8.03 8.82
N ARG A 315 -1.49 -8.71 8.80
CA ARG A 315 -1.34 -9.98 8.07
C ARG A 315 -2.17 -11.11 8.68
N GLY A 316 -2.36 -11.11 10.00
CA GLY A 316 -3.21 -12.07 10.70
C GLY A 316 -4.68 -11.90 10.33
N LEU A 317 -5.17 -10.65 10.25
CA LEU A 317 -6.52 -10.35 9.76
C LEU A 317 -6.73 -10.81 8.31
N VAL A 318 -5.69 -10.78 7.47
CA VAL A 318 -5.76 -11.37 6.12
C VAL A 318 -5.98 -12.88 6.22
N LEU A 319 -5.08 -13.57 6.91
CA LEU A 319 -5.06 -15.03 6.96
C LEU A 319 -6.27 -15.63 7.70
N ALA A 320 -6.83 -14.89 8.66
CA ALA A 320 -8.01 -15.31 9.41
C ALA A 320 -9.33 -14.84 8.78
N SER A 321 -9.32 -14.17 7.63
CA SER A 321 -10.53 -13.67 6.97
C SER A 321 -11.41 -14.81 6.47
N PRO A 322 -12.72 -14.83 6.80
CA PRO A 322 -13.66 -15.80 6.24
C PRO A 322 -13.94 -15.57 4.75
N VAL A 323 -13.69 -14.36 4.24
CA VAL A 323 -13.85 -14.02 2.81
C VAL A 323 -12.72 -14.65 1.99
N TRP A 324 -11.47 -14.51 2.46
CA TRP A 324 -10.30 -15.01 1.73
C TRP A 324 -9.99 -16.47 1.98
N TYR A 325 -10.24 -16.95 3.20
CA TYR A 325 -9.98 -18.34 3.58
C TYR A 325 -11.24 -19.03 4.09
N PRO A 326 -12.33 -19.15 3.32
CA PRO A 326 -13.64 -19.62 3.81
C PRO A 326 -13.61 -21.03 4.41
N LYS A 327 -12.64 -21.85 4.00
CA LYS A 327 -12.47 -23.25 4.46
C LYS A 327 -11.46 -23.42 5.59
N LEU A 328 -10.91 -22.32 6.14
CA LEU A 328 -9.95 -22.40 7.23
C LEU A 328 -10.63 -22.89 8.52
N PRO A 329 -10.09 -23.92 9.19
CA PRO A 329 -10.65 -24.44 10.43
C PRO A 329 -10.75 -23.35 11.51
N ILE A 330 -11.83 -23.40 12.29
CA ILE A 330 -12.12 -22.37 13.31
C ILE A 330 -11.02 -22.28 14.38
N GLU A 331 -10.42 -23.40 14.77
CA GLU A 331 -9.35 -23.44 15.76
C GLU A 331 -8.05 -22.78 15.27
N VAL A 332 -7.78 -22.83 13.96
CA VAL A 332 -6.66 -22.10 13.37
C VAL A 332 -6.94 -20.60 13.41
N ARG A 333 -8.16 -20.17 13.05
CA ARG A 333 -8.56 -18.75 13.20
C ARG A 333 -8.43 -18.27 14.63
N ARG A 334 -8.94 -19.04 15.60
CA ARG A 334 -8.84 -18.70 17.03
C ARG A 334 -7.39 -18.53 17.47
N THR A 335 -6.50 -19.37 16.97
CA THR A 335 -5.06 -19.26 17.26
C THR A 335 -4.42 -18.02 16.62
N ILE A 336 -4.82 -17.66 15.39
CA ILE A 336 -4.36 -16.42 14.75
C ILE A 336 -4.84 -15.19 15.52
N PHE A 337 -6.12 -15.14 15.93
CA PHE A 337 -6.65 -14.01 16.71
C PHE A 337 -5.95 -13.86 18.06
N ARG A 338 -5.71 -14.95 18.79
CA ARG A 338 -4.89 -14.91 20.03
C ARG A 338 -3.48 -14.39 19.77
N PHE A 339 -2.85 -14.84 18.69
CA PHE A 339 -1.54 -14.33 18.29
C PHE A 339 -1.57 -12.81 18.03
N ILE A 340 -2.61 -12.30 17.36
CA ILE A 340 -2.80 -10.86 17.13
C ILE A 340 -2.93 -10.10 18.45
N GLU A 341 -3.81 -10.55 19.34
CA GLU A 341 -4.04 -9.90 20.64
C GLU A 341 -2.76 -9.87 21.48
N HIS A 342 -2.07 -10.99 21.62
CA HIS A 342 -0.84 -11.08 22.42
C HIS A 342 0.32 -10.30 21.81
N VAL A 343 0.51 -10.29 20.49
CA VAL A 343 1.60 -9.51 19.90
C VAL A 343 1.36 -8.00 20.01
N LEU A 344 0.10 -7.57 20.01
CA LEU A 344 -0.26 -6.17 20.17
C LEU A 344 -0.14 -5.68 21.62
N ASP A 345 -0.18 -6.58 22.61
CA ASP A 345 -0.07 -6.25 24.04
C ASP A 345 1.39 -6.16 24.55
N GLU A 346 2.34 -6.68 23.77
CA GLU A 346 3.76 -6.70 24.14
C GLU A 346 4.53 -5.47 23.66
N PRO A 347 5.59 -5.02 24.35
CA PRO A 347 6.36 -3.87 23.90
C PRO A 347 7.17 -4.15 22.64
N TYR A 348 7.48 -5.41 22.33
CA TYR A 348 8.16 -5.82 21.09
C TYR A 348 7.86 -7.28 20.81
N PHE A 349 8.00 -7.69 19.55
CA PHE A 349 7.85 -9.09 19.16
C PHE A 349 9.14 -9.88 19.41
N ASP A 350 9.06 -11.01 20.11
CA ASP A 350 10.18 -11.95 20.24
C ASP A 350 9.98 -13.18 19.34
N PRO A 351 10.75 -13.32 18.24
CA PRO A 351 10.64 -14.47 17.34
C PRO A 351 10.86 -15.82 18.03
N SER A 352 11.63 -15.87 19.12
CA SER A 352 11.92 -17.11 19.85
C SER A 352 10.70 -17.61 20.65
N ARG A 353 9.77 -16.71 20.98
CA ARG A 353 8.56 -16.94 21.79
C ARG A 353 7.28 -17.03 20.95
N VAL A 354 7.39 -17.15 19.63
CA VAL A 354 6.24 -17.13 18.70
C VAL A 354 5.10 -18.09 19.08
N ASN A 355 5.42 -19.28 19.60
CA ASN A 355 4.43 -20.25 20.04
C ASN A 355 3.70 -19.86 21.34
N GLU A 356 4.27 -18.99 22.17
CA GLU A 356 3.64 -18.50 23.41
C GLU A 356 2.49 -17.55 23.07
N TYR A 357 2.67 -16.67 22.08
CA TYR A 357 1.61 -15.78 21.58
C TYR A 357 0.41 -16.56 21.02
N CYS A 358 0.58 -17.83 20.62
CA CYS A 358 -0.51 -18.69 20.13
C CYS A 358 -1.30 -19.43 21.24
N ARG A 359 -0.83 -19.41 22.49
CA ARG A 359 -1.46 -20.16 23.60
C ARG A 359 -2.69 -19.46 24.15
N ALA A 360 -3.50 -20.20 24.92
CA ALA A 360 -4.69 -19.69 25.59
C ALA A 360 -4.33 -18.95 26.87
#